data_AF-A0A0D2ECJ9-F1
#
_entry.id   AF-A0A0D2ECJ9-F1
#
_cell.length_a   1.000
_cell.length_b   1.000
_cell.length_c   1.000
_cell.angle_alpha   90.00
_cell.angle_beta   90.00
_cell.angle_gamma   90.00
#
_symmetry.space_group_name_H-M   'P 1'
#
loop_
_entity.id
_entity.type
_entity.pdbx_description
1 polymer ?
#
loop_
_entity_poly.entity_id
_entity_poly.type
_entity_poly.pdbx_seq_one_letter_code
_entity_poly.pdbx_strand_id
1 'polypeptide(L)'
;MRLTPALSVRKLLARFQPPFPPQSPRESKQLLNVLESAFQKHLDDAHPSPRAVESKVVKGKDWIPEPAQRLTHSTHSHLDSILSHPLLKRRSPSFVPPHSLSATAVATFDAALTGKGLDRHLVQFCTLQYLEGLEKKENIPEDGRLGPRLANWFTTMDEQEKNEFWINNKSLKPLVSVMYADGLEAAVWQWLQALYERQFSSNTFPWTNDVSDAGVYLLAEDRLVAAMISETIARGSLQEAAELYVQACKYRHANGQTGRPLKWSWQRLSMAILGRRKNHGIPAGLYEGLLANGLSFHSSGVDHTFVRLYHPTSPVASMLCSKLQASTLGDFSEWQRKSSFKKSARKVFLVNLLDAAQISLDQNRPADARYILDCAEREYPDFLSSQKETNTKKRLELAQAAMLIRRLEVRRPLQSSTIPIAA
;
A
#
# COMPACT_ATOMS: atom_id res chain seq x y z
N MET A 1 6.19 65.94 77.83
CA MET A 1 7.46 65.19 77.67
C MET A 1 7.13 63.73 77.37
N ARG A 2 7.75 63.20 76.32
CA ARG A 2 7.67 61.80 75.89
C ARG A 2 8.38 60.90 76.90
N LEU A 3 7.76 59.79 77.28
CA LEU A 3 8.48 58.53 77.55
C LEU A 3 7.69 57.38 76.91
N THR A 4 8.45 56.54 76.21
CA THR A 4 8.06 55.64 75.13
C THR A 4 7.67 54.23 75.62
N PRO A 5 6.76 53.54 74.91
CA PRO A 5 6.21 52.23 75.26
C PRO A 5 7.15 51.04 74.95
N ALA A 6 8.46 51.26 74.84
CA ALA A 6 9.41 50.25 74.34
C ALA A 6 9.83 49.19 75.39
N LEU A 7 9.47 49.35 76.66
CA LEU A 7 9.91 48.43 77.73
C LEU A 7 8.87 47.36 78.10
N SER A 8 7.61 47.50 77.68
CA SER A 8 6.56 46.54 78.01
C SER A 8 6.51 45.36 77.03
N VAL A 9 6.97 45.56 75.79
CA VAL A 9 6.96 44.51 74.74
C VAL A 9 8.08 43.48 74.97
N ARG A 10 9.22 43.88 75.55
CA ARG A 10 10.32 42.96 75.88
C ARG A 10 9.95 41.91 76.94
N LYS A 11 9.10 42.25 77.91
CA LYS A 11 8.66 41.32 78.96
C LYS A 11 7.62 40.29 78.47
N LEU A 12 6.85 40.61 77.42
CA LEU A 12 5.92 39.66 76.79
C LEU A 12 6.65 38.73 75.79
N LEU A 13 7.61 39.25 75.03
CA LEU A 13 8.40 38.44 74.10
C LEU A 13 9.34 37.46 74.81
N ALA A 14 9.78 37.75 76.04
CA ALA A 14 10.56 36.83 76.87
C ALA A 14 9.77 35.62 77.40
N ARG A 15 8.42 35.61 77.31
CA ARG A 15 7.57 34.46 77.65
C ARG A 15 7.28 33.54 76.46
N PHE A 16 7.47 34.02 75.23
CA PHE A 16 7.27 33.23 74.00
C PHE A 16 8.58 32.77 73.35
N GLN A 17 9.73 33.10 73.94
CA GLN A 17 11.01 32.52 73.61
C GLN A 17 11.43 31.55 74.72
N PRO A 18 11.50 30.23 74.46
CA PRO A 18 12.30 29.34 75.28
C PRO A 18 13.75 29.86 75.31
N PRO A 19 14.44 29.79 76.46
CA PRO A 19 15.75 30.41 76.64
C PRO A 19 16.81 29.65 75.85
N PHE A 20 17.72 30.42 75.24
CA PHE A 20 19.07 30.07 74.76
C PHE A 20 19.26 28.77 73.92
N PRO A 21 20.00 28.83 72.79
CA PRO A 21 20.22 27.67 71.94
C PRO A 21 20.94 26.54 72.71
N PRO A 22 20.57 25.26 72.49
CA PRO A 22 21.38 24.15 72.97
C PRO A 22 22.79 24.27 72.37
N GLN A 23 23.80 24.31 73.24
CA GLN A 23 25.19 24.59 72.88
C GLN A 23 25.89 23.44 72.13
N SER A 24 25.17 22.40 71.72
CA SER A 24 25.75 21.37 70.86
C SER A 24 24.75 20.80 69.85
N PRO A 25 25.20 20.45 68.64
CA PRO A 25 24.37 19.84 67.59
C PRO A 25 23.81 18.45 67.96
N ARG A 26 24.18 17.90 69.12
CA ARG A 26 23.64 16.64 69.65
C ARG A 26 22.31 16.83 70.37
N GLU A 27 22.17 17.91 71.12
CA GLU A 27 20.94 18.22 71.87
C GLU A 27 19.80 18.64 70.95
N SER A 28 20.10 19.38 69.87
CA SER A 28 19.08 19.72 68.86
C SER A 28 18.53 18.47 68.16
N LYS A 29 19.37 17.48 67.87
CA LYS A 29 18.93 16.18 67.32
C LYS A 29 18.09 15.40 68.32
N GLN A 30 18.43 15.42 69.60
CA GLN A 30 17.61 14.77 70.63
C GLN A 30 16.24 15.43 70.74
N LEU A 31 16.18 16.76 70.72
CA LEU A 31 14.91 17.50 70.81
C LEU A 31 14.05 17.27 69.56
N LEU A 32 14.68 17.20 68.37
CA LEU A 32 13.99 16.87 67.13
C LEU A 32 13.43 15.44 67.15
N ASN A 33 14.20 14.45 67.60
CA ASN A 33 13.71 13.08 67.77
C ASN A 33 12.57 12.99 68.79
N VAL A 34 12.62 13.77 69.87
CA VAL A 34 11.54 13.81 70.87
C VAL A 34 10.28 14.41 70.25
N LEU A 35 10.39 15.51 69.49
CA LEU A 35 9.26 16.11 68.79
C LEU A 35 8.69 15.20 67.71
N GLU A 36 9.54 14.53 66.94
CA GLU A 36 9.13 13.60 65.89
C GLU A 36 8.42 12.37 66.49
N SER A 37 8.93 11.83 67.60
CA SER A 37 8.25 10.74 68.33
C SER A 37 6.93 11.19 68.96
N ALA A 38 6.85 12.43 69.46
CA ALA A 38 5.61 12.97 70.02
C ALA A 38 4.55 13.21 68.93
N PHE A 39 4.96 13.71 67.76
CA PHE A 39 4.07 13.87 66.61
C PHE A 39 3.57 12.54 66.08
N GLN A 40 4.47 11.56 65.93
CA GLN A 40 4.10 10.22 65.48
C GLN A 40 3.12 9.57 66.44
N LYS A 41 3.37 9.66 67.75
CA LYS A 41 2.45 9.16 68.77
C LYS A 41 1.07 9.83 68.70
N HIS A 42 1.03 11.14 68.44
CA HIS A 42 -0.23 11.87 68.32
C HIS A 42 -1.00 11.50 67.04
N LEU A 43 -0.27 11.23 65.93
CA LEU A 43 -0.86 10.72 64.70
C LEU A 43 -1.40 9.29 64.86
N ASP A 44 -0.68 8.44 65.60
CA ASP A 44 -1.11 7.07 65.88
C ASP A 44 -2.35 7.04 66.80
N ASP A 45 -2.45 7.96 67.78
CA ASP A 45 -3.64 8.13 68.62
C ASP A 45 -4.84 8.69 67.82
N ALA A 46 -4.60 9.61 66.89
CA ALA A 46 -5.66 10.22 66.06
C ALA A 46 -6.16 9.30 64.94
N HIS A 47 -5.32 8.37 64.48
CA HIS A 47 -5.63 7.39 63.44
C HIS A 47 -5.38 5.96 63.91
N PRO A 48 -6.19 5.45 64.86
CA PRO A 48 -6.04 4.08 65.33
C PRO A 48 -6.19 3.11 64.16
N SER A 49 -5.15 2.31 63.92
CA SER A 49 -5.14 1.32 62.84
C SER A 49 -6.34 0.37 62.97
N PRO A 50 -7.13 0.17 61.90
CA PRO A 50 -8.42 -0.55 61.95
C PRO A 50 -8.32 -2.04 62.32
N ARG A 51 -7.13 -2.60 62.57
CA ARG A 51 -6.96 -3.99 63.01
C ARG A 51 -7.05 -4.22 64.52
N ALA A 52 -7.24 -3.20 65.34
CA ALA A 52 -7.42 -3.39 66.79
C ALA A 52 -8.79 -3.94 67.21
N VAL A 53 -9.78 -4.03 66.29
CA VAL A 53 -11.15 -4.47 66.63
C VAL A 53 -11.44 -5.93 66.22
N GLU A 54 -10.60 -6.56 65.39
CA GLU A 54 -10.84 -7.93 64.91
C GLU A 54 -9.61 -8.81 65.04
N SER A 55 -9.29 -9.24 66.25
CA SER A 55 -8.45 -10.43 66.48
C SER A 55 -8.62 -10.97 67.90
N LYS A 56 -9.85 -11.41 68.20
CA LYS A 56 -10.01 -12.54 69.11
C LYS A 56 -9.96 -13.81 68.27
N VAL A 57 -9.10 -14.74 68.70
CA VAL A 57 -8.92 -16.12 68.22
C VAL A 57 -8.06 -16.25 66.95
N VAL A 58 -6.76 -16.51 67.14
CA VAL A 58 -6.10 -17.80 66.80
C VAL A 58 -4.74 -17.83 67.53
N LYS A 59 -4.54 -18.86 68.36
CA LYS A 59 -3.25 -19.23 68.97
C LYS A 59 -2.32 -19.79 67.89
N GLY A 60 -1.06 -19.36 67.83
CA GLY A 60 -0.05 -20.10 67.08
C GLY A 60 1.28 -19.38 66.86
N LYS A 61 2.24 -19.72 67.72
CA LYS A 61 3.71 -19.62 67.58
C LYS A 61 4.36 -18.25 67.38
N ASP A 62 5.07 -17.88 68.44
CA ASP A 62 6.11 -16.87 68.57
C ASP A 62 7.05 -16.77 67.35
N TRP A 63 6.83 -15.74 66.55
CA TRP A 63 7.88 -15.02 65.85
C TRP A 63 7.61 -13.55 66.10
N ILE A 64 8.46 -12.90 66.89
CA ILE A 64 8.45 -11.44 67.07
C ILE A 64 9.05 -10.85 65.80
N PRO A 65 8.28 -10.20 64.90
CA PRO A 65 8.87 -9.56 63.74
C PRO A 65 9.30 -8.16 64.13
N GLU A 66 10.51 -7.83 63.73
CA GLU A 66 11.17 -6.53 63.85
C GLU A 66 10.22 -5.38 63.44
N PRO A 67 10.02 -4.35 64.30
CA PRO A 67 9.00 -3.32 64.10
C PRO A 67 9.24 -2.41 62.88
N ALA A 68 10.46 -2.39 62.33
CA ALA A 68 10.81 -1.57 61.18
C ALA A 68 10.23 -2.08 59.84
N GLN A 69 9.87 -3.37 59.73
CA GLN A 69 9.41 -3.97 58.47
C GLN A 69 7.88 -3.92 58.29
N ARG A 70 7.10 -3.59 59.33
CA ARG A 70 5.63 -3.58 59.24
C ARG A 70 5.05 -2.33 58.56
N LEU A 71 5.75 -1.21 58.60
CA LEU A 71 5.27 0.07 58.06
C LEU A 71 5.32 0.13 56.53
N THR A 72 6.30 -0.50 55.89
CA THR A 72 6.45 -0.49 54.42
C THR A 72 5.48 -1.44 53.73
N HIS A 73 5.19 -2.61 54.32
CA HIS A 73 4.28 -3.58 53.73
C HIS A 73 2.81 -3.16 53.81
N SER A 74 2.41 -2.38 54.82
CA SER A 74 1.01 -1.97 54.97
C SER A 74 0.60 -0.88 53.96
N THR A 75 1.48 0.07 53.65
CA THR A 75 1.22 1.09 52.62
C THR A 75 1.29 0.48 51.22
N HIS A 76 2.26 -0.39 50.95
CA HIS A 76 2.34 -1.11 49.68
C HIS A 76 1.13 -2.02 49.45
N SER A 77 0.73 -2.81 50.44
CA SER A 77 -0.44 -3.69 50.32
C SER A 77 -1.74 -2.92 50.17
N HIS A 78 -1.88 -1.77 50.84
CA HIS A 78 -3.06 -0.93 50.68
C HIS A 78 -3.10 -0.26 49.30
N LEU A 79 -1.97 0.24 48.80
CA LEU A 79 -1.87 0.77 47.44
C LEU A 79 -2.14 -0.33 46.41
N ASP A 80 -1.61 -1.54 46.58
CA ASP A 80 -1.90 -2.67 45.70
C ASP A 80 -3.39 -3.05 45.74
N SER A 81 -4.04 -2.95 46.90
CA SER A 81 -5.49 -3.17 47.03
C SER A 81 -6.33 -2.09 46.36
N ILE A 82 -5.89 -0.82 46.39
CA ILE A 82 -6.56 0.30 45.71
C ILE A 82 -6.35 0.16 44.19
N LEU A 83 -5.11 -0.09 43.76
CA LEU A 83 -4.75 -0.25 42.34
C LEU A 83 -5.33 -1.52 41.71
N SER A 84 -5.66 -2.53 42.51
CA SER A 84 -6.31 -3.76 42.02
C SER A 84 -7.83 -3.67 41.92
N HIS A 85 -8.44 -2.55 42.33
CA HIS A 85 -9.88 -2.35 42.29
C HIS A 85 -10.43 -2.36 40.84
N PRO A 86 -11.52 -3.10 40.54
CA PRO A 86 -12.03 -3.30 39.18
C PRO A 86 -12.47 -2.01 38.46
N LEU A 87 -12.80 -0.95 39.20
CA LEU A 87 -13.11 0.38 38.63
C LEU A 87 -11.86 1.17 38.20
N LEU A 88 -10.71 0.92 38.84
CA LEU A 88 -9.41 1.52 38.47
C LEU A 88 -8.66 0.64 37.47
N LYS A 89 -8.91 -0.68 37.47
CA LYS A 89 -8.72 -1.58 36.33
C LYS A 89 -9.80 -1.37 35.25
N ARG A 90 -10.19 -0.12 35.00
CA ARG A 90 -10.68 0.21 33.67
C ARG A 90 -9.53 -0.20 32.78
N ARG A 91 -9.72 -1.25 31.96
CA ARG A 91 -8.83 -1.57 30.85
C ARG A 91 -8.69 -0.27 30.06
N SER A 92 -7.68 0.55 30.40
CA SER A 92 -6.86 1.11 29.35
C SER A 92 -6.52 -0.13 28.52
N PRO A 93 -6.97 -0.24 27.25
CA PRO A 93 -6.36 -1.22 26.38
C PRO A 93 -4.88 -0.99 26.60
N SER A 94 -4.19 -2.02 27.08
CA SER A 94 -2.76 -2.03 27.27
C SER A 94 -2.19 -1.65 25.91
N PHE A 95 -2.00 -0.34 25.70
CA PHE A 95 -1.23 0.23 24.62
C PHE A 95 0.20 -0.13 24.99
N VAL A 96 0.54 -1.42 24.83
CA VAL A 96 1.88 -1.75 24.38
C VAL A 96 1.99 -0.93 23.11
N PRO A 97 2.84 0.11 23.06
CA PRO A 97 2.99 0.89 21.85
C PRO A 97 3.33 -0.14 20.76
N PRO A 98 2.50 -0.27 19.71
CA PRO A 98 2.75 -1.24 18.68
C PRO A 98 4.15 -0.95 18.12
N HIS A 99 5.10 -1.85 18.38
CA HIS A 99 6.46 -1.71 17.86
C HIS A 99 6.52 -1.87 16.33
N SER A 100 5.38 -2.20 15.70
CA SER A 100 5.22 -2.38 14.26
C SER A 100 4.35 -1.28 13.66
N LEU A 101 4.70 -0.83 12.46
CA LEU A 101 3.95 0.21 11.74
C LEU A 101 2.54 -0.27 11.38
N SER A 102 2.43 -1.55 11.01
CA SER A 102 1.17 -2.23 10.74
C SER A 102 0.20 -2.20 11.93
N ALA A 103 0.66 -2.56 13.13
CA ALA A 103 -0.19 -2.58 14.32
C ALA A 103 -0.54 -1.15 14.78
N THR A 104 0.35 -0.18 14.55
CA THR A 104 0.04 1.24 14.77
C THR A 104 -1.11 1.69 13.86
N ALA A 105 -1.02 1.40 12.56
CA ALA A 105 -2.05 1.75 11.58
C ALA A 105 -3.42 1.12 11.90
N VAL A 106 -3.42 -0.11 12.41
CA VAL A 106 -4.65 -0.81 12.80
C VAL A 106 -5.23 -0.21 14.08
N ALA A 107 -4.40 0.08 15.09
CA ALA A 107 -4.84 0.72 16.33
C ALA A 107 -5.37 2.15 16.11
N THR A 108 -4.74 2.93 15.23
CA THR A 108 -5.21 4.27 14.86
C THR A 108 -6.52 4.21 14.09
N PHE A 109 -6.69 3.23 13.21
CA PHE A 109 -7.94 2.98 12.50
C PHE A 109 -9.08 2.66 13.48
N ASP A 110 -8.87 1.74 14.43
CA ASP A 110 -9.89 1.38 15.43
C ASP A 110 -10.26 2.54 16.36
N ALA A 111 -9.25 3.29 16.80
CA ALA A 111 -9.46 4.46 17.64
C ALA A 111 -10.32 5.50 16.92
N ALA A 112 -10.11 5.68 15.61
CA ALA A 112 -10.90 6.61 14.81
C ALA A 112 -12.31 6.09 14.50
N LEU A 113 -12.48 4.77 14.31
CA LEU A 113 -13.79 4.15 14.15
C LEU A 113 -14.68 4.38 15.39
N THR A 114 -14.09 4.39 16.59
CA THR A 114 -14.80 4.59 17.87
C THR A 114 -14.94 6.06 18.28
N GLY A 115 -14.06 6.95 17.80
CA GLY A 115 -13.85 8.29 18.36
C GLY A 115 -14.69 9.45 17.81
N LYS A 116 -15.48 9.25 16.75
CA LYS A 116 -16.29 10.24 15.95
C LYS A 116 -15.71 10.57 14.57
N GLY A 117 -15.76 9.57 13.69
CA GLY A 117 -15.69 9.78 12.24
C GLY A 117 -14.34 9.45 11.65
N LEU A 118 -14.35 8.52 10.69
CA LEU A 118 -13.16 8.09 9.97
C LEU A 118 -12.95 9.03 8.78
N ASP A 119 -12.00 9.96 8.90
CA ASP A 119 -11.65 10.84 7.78
C ASP A 119 -10.93 10.06 6.67
N ARG A 120 -11.23 10.38 5.42
CA ARG A 120 -10.63 9.77 4.23
C ARG A 120 -9.10 9.85 4.23
N HIS A 121 -8.57 11.00 4.66
CA HIS A 121 -7.12 11.19 4.75
C HIS A 121 -6.50 10.25 5.77
N LEU A 122 -7.21 9.98 6.86
CA LEU A 122 -6.78 9.03 7.87
C LEU A 122 -6.79 7.60 7.33
N VAL A 123 -7.81 7.20 6.57
CA VAL A 123 -7.84 5.88 5.90
C VAL A 123 -6.69 5.73 4.94
N GLN A 124 -6.43 6.75 4.12
CA GLN A 124 -5.30 6.74 3.21
C GLN A 124 -3.96 6.65 3.96
N PHE A 125 -3.82 7.37 5.08
CA PHE A 125 -2.64 7.31 5.92
C PHE A 125 -2.43 5.92 6.54
N CYS A 126 -3.49 5.33 7.13
CA CYS A 126 -3.42 4.00 7.75
C CYS A 126 -3.10 2.92 6.71
N THR A 127 -3.72 2.97 5.52
CA THR A 127 -3.42 2.02 4.43
C THR A 127 -1.97 2.11 3.97
N LEU A 128 -1.43 3.32 3.81
CA LEU A 128 -0.03 3.51 3.42
C LEU A 128 0.94 3.03 4.51
N GLN A 129 0.69 3.34 5.78
CA GLN A 129 1.51 2.86 6.90
C GLN A 129 1.48 1.34 7.02
N TYR A 130 0.32 0.73 6.79
CA TYR A 130 0.17 -0.73 6.81
C TYR A 130 0.96 -1.39 5.67
N LEU A 131 0.89 -0.84 4.45
CA LEU A 131 1.70 -1.33 3.32
C LEU A 131 3.20 -1.18 3.59
N GLU A 132 3.63 -0.08 4.21
CA GLU A 132 5.05 0.10 4.59
C GLU A 132 5.50 -0.93 5.64
N GLY A 133 4.63 -1.25 6.60
CA GLY A 133 4.87 -2.33 7.57
C GLY A 133 4.99 -3.71 6.89
N LEU A 134 4.14 -3.98 5.90
CA LEU A 134 4.19 -5.21 5.11
C LEU A 134 5.47 -5.31 4.26
N GLU A 135 5.91 -4.22 3.63
CA GLU A 135 7.18 -4.18 2.90
C GLU A 135 8.38 -4.50 3.81
N LYS A 136 8.31 -4.10 5.09
CA LYS A 136 9.30 -4.43 6.12
C LYS A 136 9.17 -5.86 6.68
N LYS A 137 8.27 -6.68 6.14
CA LYS A 137 8.00 -8.08 6.54
C LYS A 137 7.61 -8.21 8.01
N GLU A 138 6.83 -7.26 8.53
CA GLU A 138 6.25 -7.38 9.86
C GLU A 138 5.27 -8.57 9.92
N ASN A 139 5.37 -9.39 10.96
CA ASN A 139 4.43 -10.48 11.20
C ASN A 139 3.14 -9.90 11.79
N ILE A 140 2.08 -9.91 10.99
CA ILE A 140 0.77 -9.40 11.40
C ILE A 140 -0.10 -10.61 11.79
N PRO A 141 -0.62 -10.67 13.03
CA PRO A 141 -1.55 -11.72 13.43
C PRO A 141 -2.85 -11.63 12.60
N GLU A 142 -3.47 -12.76 12.30
CA GLU A 142 -4.70 -12.85 11.47
C GLU A 142 -5.81 -11.90 11.94
N ASP A 143 -6.04 -11.81 13.26
CA ASP A 143 -7.05 -10.94 13.86
C ASP A 143 -6.73 -9.43 13.78
N GLY A 144 -5.46 -9.12 13.48
CA GLY A 144 -4.92 -7.76 13.36
C GLY A 144 -4.88 -7.22 11.94
N ARG A 145 -5.40 -7.94 10.94
CA ARG A 145 -5.39 -7.48 9.55
C ARG A 145 -6.29 -6.26 9.34
N LEU A 146 -5.82 -5.32 8.53
CA LEU A 146 -6.54 -4.06 8.26
C LEU A 146 -7.66 -4.25 7.22
N GLY A 147 -7.49 -5.17 6.28
CA GLY A 147 -8.40 -5.44 5.16
C GLY A 147 -9.84 -5.73 5.57
N PRO A 148 -10.14 -6.65 6.50
CA PRO A 148 -11.52 -6.94 6.90
C PRO A 148 -12.23 -5.73 7.50
N ARG A 149 -11.47 -4.89 8.21
CA ARG A 149 -11.98 -3.68 8.88
C ARG A 149 -12.29 -2.60 7.85
N LEU A 150 -11.41 -2.44 6.85
CA LEU A 150 -11.64 -1.57 5.71
C LEU A 150 -12.85 -2.02 4.88
N ALA A 151 -13.03 -3.32 4.69
CA ALA A 151 -14.18 -3.86 3.99
C ALA A 151 -15.49 -3.58 4.73
N ASN A 152 -15.52 -3.83 6.04
CA ASN A 152 -16.69 -3.52 6.86
C ASN A 152 -16.98 -2.02 6.85
N TRP A 153 -15.96 -1.19 7.05
CA TRP A 153 -16.09 0.27 6.95
C TRP A 153 -16.69 0.68 5.61
N PHE A 154 -16.15 0.19 4.49
CA PHE A 154 -16.64 0.52 3.15
C PHE A 154 -18.10 0.11 2.98
N THR A 155 -18.52 -1.05 3.50
CA THR A 155 -19.93 -1.46 3.44
C THR A 155 -20.85 -0.52 4.22
N THR A 156 -20.41 -0.03 5.39
CA THR A 156 -21.16 0.89 6.26
C THR A 156 -21.20 2.34 5.78
N MET A 157 -20.35 2.75 4.82
CA MET A 157 -20.33 4.12 4.31
C MET A 157 -21.63 4.50 3.59
N ASP A 158 -22.01 5.77 3.70
CA ASP A 158 -23.13 6.32 2.96
C ASP A 158 -22.85 6.36 1.46
N GLU A 159 -23.92 6.40 0.65
CA GLU A 159 -23.83 6.42 -0.80
C GLU A 159 -23.06 7.63 -1.34
N GLN A 160 -23.20 8.80 -0.72
CA GLN A 160 -22.50 10.02 -1.11
C GLN A 160 -20.99 9.90 -0.86
N GLU A 161 -20.61 9.42 0.33
CA GLU A 161 -19.20 9.22 0.68
C GLU A 161 -18.54 8.16 -0.21
N LYS A 162 -19.28 7.09 -0.56
CA LYS A 162 -18.85 6.09 -1.55
C LYS A 162 -18.56 6.74 -2.90
N ASN A 163 -19.41 7.65 -3.38
CA ASN A 163 -19.23 8.33 -4.65
C ASN A 163 -17.96 9.19 -4.65
N GLU A 164 -17.77 9.98 -3.60
CA GLU A 164 -16.55 10.76 -3.41
C GLU A 164 -15.30 9.87 -3.31
N PHE A 165 -15.43 8.73 -2.65
CA PHE A 165 -14.38 7.73 -2.54
C PHE A 165 -13.95 7.24 -3.94
N TRP A 166 -14.91 6.84 -4.77
CA TRP A 166 -14.69 6.38 -6.14
C TRP A 166 -14.03 7.44 -7.04
N ILE A 167 -14.38 8.72 -6.86
CA ILE A 167 -13.83 9.83 -7.63
C ILE A 167 -12.33 10.00 -7.38
N ASN A 168 -11.87 9.88 -6.14
CA ASN A 168 -10.46 10.12 -5.81
C ASN A 168 -9.63 8.83 -5.81
N ASN A 169 -8.96 8.65 -6.95
CA ASN A 169 -8.04 7.56 -7.29
C ASN A 169 -6.88 7.38 -6.29
N LYS A 170 -6.47 8.44 -5.57
CA LYS A 170 -5.29 8.37 -4.70
C LYS A 170 -5.52 7.48 -3.48
N SER A 171 -6.76 7.37 -3.00
CA SER A 171 -7.12 6.46 -1.90
C SER A 171 -7.45 5.05 -2.39
N LEU A 172 -7.99 4.92 -3.60
CA LEU A 172 -8.43 3.63 -4.12
C LEU A 172 -7.26 2.66 -4.33
N LYS A 173 -6.17 3.12 -4.95
CA LYS A 173 -5.03 2.24 -5.24
C LYS A 173 -4.41 1.62 -3.97
N PRO A 174 -3.99 2.39 -2.95
CA PRO A 174 -3.47 1.81 -1.70
C PRO A 174 -4.47 0.88 -1.03
N LEU A 175 -5.77 1.21 -1.06
CA LEU A 175 -6.80 0.37 -0.49
C LEU A 175 -6.85 -1.01 -1.16
N VAL A 176 -6.88 -1.04 -2.49
CA VAL A 176 -6.88 -2.29 -3.26
C VAL A 176 -5.59 -3.09 -2.98
N SER A 177 -4.43 -2.43 -2.89
CA SER A 177 -3.18 -3.10 -2.52
C SER A 177 -3.26 -3.77 -1.15
N VAL A 178 -3.85 -3.12 -0.13
CA VAL A 178 -4.05 -3.72 1.21
C VAL A 178 -5.01 -4.92 1.13
N MET A 179 -6.13 -4.78 0.42
CA MET A 179 -7.10 -5.86 0.25
C MET A 179 -6.48 -7.09 -0.41
N TYR A 180 -5.64 -6.88 -1.44
CA TYR A 180 -4.89 -7.96 -2.06
C TYR A 180 -3.83 -8.54 -1.12
N ALA A 181 -3.09 -7.71 -0.35
CA ALA A 181 -2.11 -8.22 0.61
C ALA A 181 -2.75 -9.13 1.67
N ASP A 182 -3.95 -8.80 2.13
CA ASP A 182 -4.70 -9.57 3.12
C ASP A 182 -5.52 -10.73 2.51
N GLY A 183 -5.50 -10.93 1.18
CA GLY A 183 -6.19 -12.01 0.49
C GLY A 183 -7.70 -11.80 0.28
N LEU A 184 -8.19 -10.57 0.41
CA LEU A 184 -9.62 -10.22 0.31
C LEU A 184 -10.03 -9.81 -1.11
N GLU A 185 -9.59 -10.55 -2.12
CA GLU A 185 -9.88 -10.26 -3.52
C GLU A 185 -11.37 -10.37 -3.85
N ALA A 186 -12.06 -11.32 -3.20
CA ALA A 186 -13.50 -11.51 -3.35
C ALA A 186 -14.29 -10.26 -2.95
N ALA A 187 -13.86 -9.54 -1.92
CA ALA A 187 -14.52 -8.31 -1.48
C ALA A 187 -14.34 -7.17 -2.51
N VAL A 188 -13.15 -7.06 -3.12
CA VAL A 188 -12.91 -6.07 -4.19
C VAL A 188 -13.77 -6.38 -5.42
N TRP A 189 -13.95 -7.67 -5.75
CA TRP A 189 -14.87 -8.11 -6.80
C TRP A 189 -16.34 -7.77 -6.48
N GLN A 190 -16.77 -7.92 -5.23
CA GLN A 190 -18.11 -7.48 -4.82
C GLN A 190 -18.30 -5.97 -4.97
N TRP A 191 -17.27 -5.17 -4.69
CA TRP A 191 -17.36 -3.72 -4.92
C TRP A 191 -17.48 -3.39 -6.41
N LEU A 192 -16.74 -4.11 -7.26
CA LEU A 192 -16.84 -3.97 -8.71
C LEU A 192 -18.24 -4.38 -9.21
N GLN A 193 -18.80 -5.48 -8.69
CA GLN A 193 -20.17 -5.91 -8.99
C GLN A 193 -21.20 -4.86 -8.58
N ALA A 194 -21.08 -4.29 -7.38
CA ALA A 194 -21.96 -3.21 -6.92
C ALA A 194 -21.89 -1.96 -7.82
N LEU A 195 -20.70 -1.64 -8.36
CA LEU A 195 -20.54 -0.55 -9.33
C LEU A 195 -21.25 -0.83 -10.66
N TYR A 196 -21.27 -2.08 -11.12
CA TYR A 196 -21.96 -2.47 -12.34
C TYR A 196 -23.48 -2.45 -12.17
N GLU A 197 -23.99 -2.99 -11.07
CA GLU A 197 -25.43 -3.09 -10.79
C GLU A 197 -26.08 -1.71 -10.61
N ARG A 198 -25.39 -0.76 -9.97
CA ARG A 198 -25.92 0.59 -9.69
C ARG A 198 -26.19 1.43 -10.93
N GLN A 199 -25.46 1.20 -12.02
CA GLN A 199 -25.68 1.94 -13.27
C GLN A 199 -26.92 1.45 -14.02
N PHE A 200 -27.38 0.22 -13.79
CA PHE A 200 -28.57 -0.33 -14.44
C PHE A 200 -29.87 0.29 -13.94
N SER A 201 -29.94 0.60 -12.66
CA SER A 201 -31.15 1.15 -12.03
C SER A 201 -31.51 2.55 -12.57
N SER A 202 -30.53 3.29 -13.10
CA SER A 202 -30.70 4.65 -13.64
C SER A 202 -31.45 4.69 -14.97
N ASN A 203 -31.55 3.57 -15.70
CA ASN A 203 -32.26 3.54 -16.99
C ASN A 203 -33.80 3.61 -16.88
N THR A 204 -34.34 3.74 -15.67
CA THR A 204 -35.80 3.74 -15.46
C THR A 204 -36.44 5.14 -15.62
N PHE A 205 -35.67 6.25 -15.68
CA PHE A 205 -36.25 7.58 -15.92
C PHE A 205 -35.37 8.49 -16.80
N PRO A 206 -35.74 8.74 -18.08
CA PRO A 206 -34.87 9.43 -19.04
C PRO A 206 -34.84 10.98 -18.95
N TRP A 207 -35.28 11.62 -17.86
CA TRP A 207 -35.60 13.06 -17.87
C TRP A 207 -34.96 13.91 -16.76
N THR A 208 -34.04 13.39 -15.95
CA THR A 208 -33.28 14.21 -15.00
C THR A 208 -31.84 14.38 -15.47
N ASN A 209 -31.37 15.63 -15.50
CA ASN A 209 -30.09 16.10 -16.05
C ASN A 209 -28.79 15.54 -15.40
N ASP A 210 -28.83 14.36 -14.79
CA ASP A 210 -27.74 13.74 -14.01
C ASP A 210 -26.75 12.93 -14.87
N VAL A 211 -26.59 13.32 -16.15
CA VAL A 211 -25.65 12.71 -17.10
C VAL A 211 -24.18 12.82 -16.63
N SER A 212 -23.91 13.73 -15.69
CA SER A 212 -22.58 13.95 -15.11
C SER A 212 -22.07 12.75 -14.31
N ASP A 213 -22.94 12.03 -13.61
CA ASP A 213 -22.52 11.01 -12.64
C ASP A 213 -22.21 9.66 -13.28
N ALA A 214 -22.92 9.27 -14.35
CA ALA A 214 -22.65 8.02 -15.08
C ALA A 214 -21.20 7.98 -15.61
N GLY A 215 -20.69 9.11 -16.10
CA GLY A 215 -19.31 9.24 -16.56
C GLY A 215 -18.29 8.98 -15.45
N VAL A 216 -18.59 9.40 -14.22
CA VAL A 216 -17.72 9.24 -13.04
C VAL A 216 -17.63 7.79 -12.60
N TYR A 217 -18.74 7.05 -12.58
CA TYR A 217 -18.70 5.62 -12.21
C TYR A 217 -17.97 4.77 -13.23
N LEU A 218 -18.13 5.06 -14.53
CA LEU A 218 -17.35 4.38 -15.59
C LEU A 218 -15.83 4.63 -15.44
N LEU A 219 -15.44 5.82 -14.96
CA LEU A 219 -14.05 6.12 -14.62
C LEU A 219 -13.59 5.31 -13.40
N ALA A 220 -14.43 5.23 -12.38
CA ALA A 220 -14.13 4.51 -11.15
C ALA A 220 -13.98 3.01 -11.39
N GLU A 221 -14.86 2.42 -12.20
CA GLU A 221 -14.79 1.03 -12.67
C GLU A 221 -13.44 0.74 -13.33
N ASP A 222 -13.07 1.51 -14.36
CA ASP A 222 -11.81 1.29 -15.07
C ASP A 222 -10.58 1.50 -14.17
N ARG A 223 -10.65 2.44 -13.21
CA ARG A 223 -9.59 2.63 -12.22
C ARG A 223 -9.49 1.47 -11.24
N LEU A 224 -10.62 0.92 -10.78
CA LEU A 224 -10.67 -0.23 -9.88
C LEU A 224 -10.08 -1.46 -10.58
N VAL A 225 -10.53 -1.76 -11.79
CA VAL A 225 -9.99 -2.87 -12.60
C VAL A 225 -8.50 -2.65 -12.87
N ALA A 226 -8.07 -1.43 -13.18
CA ALA A 226 -6.65 -1.12 -13.38
C ALA A 226 -5.80 -1.31 -12.11
N ALA A 227 -6.36 -1.03 -10.94
CA ALA A 227 -5.71 -1.27 -9.66
C ALA A 227 -5.58 -2.78 -9.40
N MET A 228 -6.67 -3.53 -9.58
CA MET A 228 -6.67 -5.00 -9.46
C MET A 228 -5.63 -5.66 -10.38
N ILE A 229 -5.61 -5.28 -11.67
CA ILE A 229 -4.61 -5.74 -12.65
C ILE A 229 -3.19 -5.38 -12.23
N SER A 230 -2.97 -4.19 -11.65
CA SER A 230 -1.64 -3.77 -11.21
C SER A 230 -1.13 -4.66 -10.06
N GLU A 231 -2.00 -5.01 -9.12
CA GLU A 231 -1.65 -5.87 -7.98
C GLU A 231 -1.40 -7.32 -8.42
N THR A 232 -2.22 -7.89 -9.32
CA THR A 232 -1.97 -9.23 -9.85
C THR A 232 -0.68 -9.32 -10.65
N ILE A 233 -0.35 -8.28 -11.43
CA ILE A 233 0.93 -8.21 -12.15
C ILE A 233 2.10 -8.12 -11.15
N ALA A 234 1.95 -7.37 -10.06
CA ALA A 234 2.97 -7.23 -9.02
C ALA A 234 3.28 -8.57 -8.33
N ARG A 235 2.26 -9.43 -8.15
CA ARG A 235 2.43 -10.82 -7.66
C ARG A 235 3.07 -11.77 -8.69
N GLY A 236 3.22 -11.33 -9.94
CA GLY A 236 3.90 -12.07 -10.99
C GLY A 236 2.98 -12.77 -12.00
N SER A 237 1.69 -12.90 -11.70
CA SER A 237 0.73 -13.60 -12.56
C SER A 237 0.10 -12.66 -13.61
N LEU A 238 0.69 -12.65 -14.81
CA LEU A 238 0.14 -11.89 -15.93
C LEU A 238 -1.07 -12.59 -16.57
N GLN A 239 -1.13 -13.92 -16.48
CA GLN A 239 -2.27 -14.70 -16.96
C GLN A 239 -3.53 -14.34 -16.18
N GLU A 240 -3.49 -14.39 -14.84
CA GLU A 240 -4.62 -13.98 -14.00
C GLU A 240 -5.03 -12.54 -14.30
N ALA A 241 -4.08 -11.62 -14.42
CA ALA A 241 -4.38 -10.23 -14.78
C ALA A 241 -5.17 -10.11 -16.09
N ALA A 242 -4.85 -10.95 -17.07
CA ALA A 242 -5.54 -10.99 -18.35
C ALA A 242 -6.92 -11.68 -18.24
N GLU A 243 -7.06 -12.70 -17.39
CA GLU A 243 -8.36 -13.30 -17.03
C GLU A 243 -9.29 -12.27 -16.40
N LEU A 244 -8.80 -11.51 -15.40
CA LEU A 244 -9.58 -10.47 -14.73
C LEU A 244 -10.07 -9.40 -15.73
N TYR A 245 -9.20 -8.98 -16.67
CA TYR A 245 -9.58 -8.01 -17.69
C TYR A 245 -10.69 -8.55 -18.61
N VAL A 246 -10.52 -9.77 -19.14
CA VAL A 246 -11.52 -10.39 -20.03
C VAL A 246 -12.83 -10.64 -19.29
N GLN A 247 -12.78 -11.05 -18.02
CA GLN A 247 -13.97 -11.21 -17.18
C GLN A 247 -14.69 -9.88 -16.94
N ALA A 248 -13.96 -8.82 -16.57
CA ALA A 248 -14.53 -7.48 -16.41
C ALA A 248 -15.19 -6.99 -17.70
N CYS A 249 -14.53 -7.16 -18.85
CA CYS A 249 -15.13 -6.87 -20.16
C CYS A 249 -16.41 -7.67 -20.39
N LYS A 250 -16.39 -9.00 -20.20
CA LYS A 250 -17.58 -9.84 -20.40
C LYS A 250 -18.75 -9.43 -19.52
N TYR A 251 -18.48 -9.14 -18.25
CA TYR A 251 -19.49 -8.71 -17.30
C TYR A 251 -20.14 -7.38 -17.71
N ARG A 252 -19.29 -6.44 -18.14
CA ARG A 252 -19.73 -5.16 -18.70
C ARG A 252 -20.60 -5.32 -19.95
N HIS A 253 -20.25 -6.23 -20.86
CA HIS A 253 -21.05 -6.51 -22.05
C HIS A 253 -22.38 -7.20 -21.73
N ALA A 254 -22.38 -8.16 -20.79
CA ALA A 254 -23.60 -8.83 -20.32
C ALA A 254 -24.58 -7.83 -19.71
N ASN A 255 -24.04 -6.87 -18.98
CA ASN A 255 -24.75 -5.72 -18.45
C ASN A 255 -24.78 -4.58 -19.47
N GLY A 256 -25.00 -4.80 -20.78
CA GLY A 256 -25.32 -3.75 -21.76
C GLY A 256 -24.43 -2.49 -21.85
N GLN A 257 -23.26 -2.44 -21.20
CA GLN A 257 -22.44 -1.25 -21.02
C GLN A 257 -21.39 -1.16 -22.14
N THR A 258 -21.81 -0.77 -23.33
CA THR A 258 -20.90 -0.69 -24.50
C THR A 258 -20.24 0.69 -24.68
N GLY A 259 -20.66 1.69 -23.90
CA GLY A 259 -20.38 3.10 -24.21
C GLY A 259 -18.95 3.58 -23.97
N ARG A 260 -18.18 2.97 -23.04
CA ARG A 260 -16.83 3.45 -22.72
C ARG A 260 -15.84 2.31 -22.58
N PRO A 261 -14.68 2.36 -23.25
CA PRO A 261 -13.68 1.33 -23.08
C PRO A 261 -12.95 1.41 -21.73
N LEU A 262 -12.53 0.24 -21.24
CA LEU A 262 -11.67 0.02 -20.09
C LEU A 262 -10.20 0.43 -20.41
N LYS A 263 -9.96 1.74 -20.44
CA LYS A 263 -8.73 2.38 -20.93
C LYS A 263 -7.51 2.18 -20.02
N TRP A 264 -7.62 2.47 -18.73
CA TRP A 264 -6.49 2.40 -17.80
C TRP A 264 -6.08 0.95 -17.55
N SER A 265 -7.06 0.08 -17.37
CA SER A 265 -6.86 -1.36 -17.20
C SER A 265 -6.19 -1.98 -18.43
N TRP A 266 -6.70 -1.67 -19.64
CA TRP A 266 -6.03 -2.05 -20.89
C TRP A 266 -4.60 -1.56 -20.95
N GLN A 267 -4.36 -0.27 -20.69
CA GLN A 267 -3.01 0.32 -20.75
C GLN A 267 -2.03 -0.38 -19.80
N ARG A 268 -2.47 -0.75 -18.59
CA ARG A 268 -1.63 -1.47 -17.61
C ARG A 268 -1.26 -2.85 -18.11
N LEU A 269 -2.27 -3.59 -18.57
CA LEU A 269 -2.11 -4.95 -19.06
C LEU A 269 -1.25 -4.99 -20.33
N SER A 270 -1.55 -4.12 -21.29
CA SER A 270 -0.81 -4.02 -22.55
C SER A 270 0.65 -3.65 -22.30
N MET A 271 0.94 -2.68 -21.42
CA MET A 271 2.33 -2.33 -21.10
C MET A 271 3.08 -3.48 -20.43
N ALA A 272 2.42 -4.28 -19.60
CA ALA A 272 3.03 -5.46 -18.99
C ALA A 272 3.31 -6.56 -20.03
N ILE A 273 2.40 -6.79 -20.97
CA ILE A 273 2.60 -7.72 -22.11
C ILE A 273 3.78 -7.25 -22.96
N LEU A 274 3.81 -5.97 -23.36
CA LEU A 274 4.91 -5.41 -24.14
C LEU A 274 6.25 -5.44 -23.39
N GLY A 275 6.23 -5.32 -22.06
CA GLY A 275 7.42 -5.48 -21.23
C GLY A 275 7.97 -6.91 -21.21
N ARG A 276 7.08 -7.91 -21.10
CA ARG A 276 7.46 -9.35 -21.06
C ARG A 276 7.67 -9.97 -22.45
N ARG A 277 7.13 -9.37 -23.51
CA ARG A 277 7.25 -9.82 -24.90
C ARG A 277 6.81 -11.28 -25.03
N LYS A 278 7.57 -12.13 -25.74
CA LYS A 278 7.29 -13.56 -25.94
C LYS A 278 7.15 -14.37 -24.64
N ASN A 279 7.64 -13.87 -23.51
CA ASN A 279 7.63 -14.56 -22.21
C ASN A 279 6.43 -14.16 -21.33
N HIS A 280 5.34 -13.68 -21.92
CA HIS A 280 4.17 -13.23 -21.16
C HIS A 280 3.37 -14.39 -20.53
N GLY A 281 3.47 -15.62 -21.07
CA GLY A 281 2.86 -16.83 -20.48
C GLY A 281 1.33 -16.89 -20.55
N ILE A 282 0.69 -16.15 -21.46
CA ILE A 282 -0.77 -16.09 -21.60
C ILE A 282 -1.19 -17.11 -22.67
N PRO A 283 -2.19 -17.98 -22.42
CA PRO A 283 -2.66 -18.95 -23.40
C PRO A 283 -3.39 -18.27 -24.57
N ALA A 284 -3.30 -18.87 -25.77
CA ALA A 284 -3.82 -18.30 -27.01
C ALA A 284 -5.31 -17.94 -26.95
N GLY A 285 -6.17 -18.84 -26.43
CA GLY A 285 -7.61 -18.59 -26.35
C GLY A 285 -7.96 -17.39 -25.46
N LEU A 286 -7.19 -17.16 -24.39
CA LEU A 286 -7.38 -15.98 -23.55
C LEU A 286 -6.88 -14.72 -24.24
N TYR A 287 -5.75 -14.83 -24.93
CA TYR A 287 -5.15 -13.73 -25.67
C TYR A 287 -6.08 -13.20 -26.76
N GLU A 288 -6.76 -14.10 -27.48
CA GLU A 288 -7.78 -13.70 -28.47
C GLU A 288 -8.97 -12.98 -27.79
N GLY A 289 -9.41 -13.46 -26.63
CA GLY A 289 -10.42 -12.74 -25.83
C GLY A 289 -9.97 -11.35 -25.40
N LEU A 290 -8.69 -11.18 -25.09
CA LEU A 290 -8.08 -9.89 -24.77
C LEU A 290 -8.02 -8.98 -26.00
N LEU A 291 -7.63 -9.50 -27.17
CA LEU A 291 -7.60 -8.74 -28.42
C LEU A 291 -9.00 -8.35 -28.90
N ALA A 292 -10.01 -9.20 -28.72
CA ALA A 292 -11.40 -8.91 -29.07
C ALA A 292 -11.98 -7.72 -28.28
N ASN A 293 -11.53 -7.55 -27.03
CA ASN A 293 -11.88 -6.40 -26.19
C ASN A 293 -10.82 -5.28 -26.23
N GLY A 294 -9.79 -5.44 -27.07
CA GLY A 294 -8.63 -4.58 -27.12
C GLY A 294 -8.95 -3.19 -27.67
N LEU A 295 -8.22 -2.20 -27.18
CA LEU A 295 -8.47 -0.81 -27.50
C LEU A 295 -7.63 -0.32 -28.68
N SER A 296 -8.23 0.58 -29.45
CA SER A 296 -7.56 1.28 -30.54
C SER A 296 -6.77 2.49 -30.02
N PHE A 297 -5.70 2.85 -30.74
CA PHE A 297 -4.81 4.00 -30.45
C PHE A 297 -5.52 5.31 -30.06
N HIS A 298 -6.67 5.63 -30.67
CA HIS A 298 -7.44 6.83 -30.36
C HIS A 298 -8.03 6.80 -28.94
N SER A 299 -8.34 5.60 -28.44
CA SER A 299 -8.94 5.38 -27.13
C SER A 299 -7.90 5.15 -26.03
N SER A 300 -6.82 4.43 -26.32
CA SER A 300 -5.75 4.09 -25.37
C SER A 300 -4.39 4.40 -25.95
N GLY A 301 -3.44 4.76 -25.09
CA GLY A 301 -2.10 5.05 -25.59
C GLY A 301 -1.38 3.83 -26.19
N VAL A 302 -1.67 2.63 -25.68
CA VAL A 302 -1.15 1.42 -26.31
C VAL A 302 -2.23 0.84 -27.21
N ASP A 303 -1.92 0.73 -28.49
CA ASP A 303 -2.81 0.13 -29.47
C ASP A 303 -2.73 -1.40 -29.44
N HIS A 304 -3.86 -2.07 -29.65
CA HIS A 304 -3.93 -3.52 -29.74
C HIS A 304 -3.04 -4.13 -30.85
N THR A 305 -2.68 -3.36 -31.88
CA THR A 305 -1.72 -3.81 -32.91
C THR A 305 -0.34 -4.12 -32.33
N PHE A 306 0.14 -3.35 -31.34
CA PHE A 306 1.40 -3.63 -30.65
C PHE A 306 1.30 -4.90 -29.81
N VAL A 307 0.16 -5.11 -29.16
CA VAL A 307 -0.08 -6.32 -28.36
C VAL A 307 -0.09 -7.53 -29.29
N ARG A 308 -0.87 -7.50 -30.39
CA ARG A 308 -0.98 -8.58 -31.38
C ARG A 308 0.35 -9.10 -31.95
N LEU A 309 1.40 -8.28 -31.93
CA LEU A 309 2.76 -8.70 -32.28
C LEU A 309 3.25 -9.90 -31.47
N TYR A 310 2.84 -9.97 -30.20
CA TYR A 310 3.24 -11.01 -29.25
C TYR A 310 2.19 -12.11 -29.10
N HIS A 311 1.33 -12.33 -30.10
CA HIS A 311 0.40 -13.46 -30.06
C HIS A 311 1.16 -14.79 -29.95
N PRO A 312 0.77 -15.72 -29.04
CA PRO A 312 1.54 -16.93 -28.77
C PRO A 312 1.59 -17.92 -29.95
N THR A 313 0.55 -17.98 -30.79
CA THR A 313 0.48 -18.93 -31.93
C THR A 313 0.70 -18.28 -33.29
N SER A 314 0.49 -16.96 -33.40
CA SER A 314 0.44 -16.28 -34.70
C SER A 314 0.83 -14.82 -34.56
N PRO A 315 2.12 -14.53 -34.31
CA PRO A 315 2.60 -13.15 -34.27
C PRO A 315 2.41 -12.50 -35.65
N VAL A 316 1.74 -11.35 -35.73
CA VAL A 316 1.47 -10.64 -37.00
C VAL A 316 1.98 -9.22 -36.93
N ALA A 317 3.01 -8.90 -37.74
CA ALA A 317 3.59 -7.56 -37.80
C ALA A 317 2.92 -6.65 -38.85
N SER A 318 2.21 -7.21 -39.82
CA SER A 318 1.66 -6.45 -40.95
C SER A 318 0.59 -5.44 -40.54
N MET A 319 -0.20 -5.76 -39.50
CA MET A 319 -1.20 -4.84 -38.96
C MET A 319 -0.54 -3.57 -38.41
N LEU A 320 0.58 -3.72 -37.69
CA LEU A 320 1.34 -2.59 -37.19
C LEU A 320 1.93 -1.76 -38.34
N CYS A 321 2.49 -2.42 -39.36
CA CYS A 321 3.04 -1.73 -40.54
C CYS A 321 1.96 -0.91 -41.28
N SER A 322 0.81 -1.54 -41.59
CA SER A 322 -0.31 -0.86 -42.25
C SER A 322 -0.81 0.34 -41.45
N LYS A 323 -0.82 0.24 -40.12
CA LYS A 323 -1.23 1.34 -39.25
C LYS A 323 -0.19 2.46 -39.19
N LEU A 324 1.11 2.13 -39.15
CA LEU A 324 2.17 3.14 -39.23
C LEU A 324 2.16 3.88 -40.58
N GLN A 325 1.75 3.21 -41.65
CA GLN A 325 1.58 3.81 -42.98
C GLN A 325 0.32 4.70 -43.06
N ALA A 326 -0.79 4.24 -42.49
CA ALA A 326 -2.08 4.94 -42.56
C ALA A 326 -2.19 6.11 -41.57
N SER A 327 -1.67 5.96 -40.37
CA SER A 327 -1.60 7.04 -39.39
C SER A 327 -0.51 8.02 -39.82
N THR A 328 -0.84 9.30 -39.93
CA THR A 328 0.21 10.31 -40.02
C THR A 328 1.11 10.14 -38.80
N LEU A 329 2.42 9.92 -38.99
CA LEU A 329 3.39 9.82 -37.90
C LEU A 329 3.26 10.97 -36.87
N GLY A 330 2.68 12.10 -37.29
CA GLY A 330 2.20 13.17 -36.42
C GLY A 330 1.41 12.68 -35.20
N ASP A 331 0.40 11.84 -35.36
CA ASP A 331 -0.46 11.37 -34.25
C ASP A 331 0.33 10.49 -33.27
N PHE A 332 1.21 9.64 -33.78
CA PHE A 332 2.08 8.79 -32.98
C PHE A 332 3.09 9.62 -32.18
N SER A 333 3.75 10.57 -32.84
CA SER A 333 4.74 11.46 -32.22
C SER A 333 4.11 12.45 -31.24
N GLU A 334 2.90 12.95 -31.53
CA GLU A 334 2.14 13.82 -30.62
C GLU A 334 1.68 13.05 -29.40
N TRP A 335 1.17 11.84 -29.59
CA TRP A 335 0.80 10.98 -28.49
C TRP A 335 2.01 10.66 -27.60
N GLN A 336 3.16 10.33 -28.22
CA GLN A 336 4.42 10.08 -27.50
C GLN A 336 4.92 11.32 -26.75
N ARG A 337 4.67 12.53 -27.27
CA ARG A 337 5.02 13.81 -26.61
C ARG A 337 4.04 14.18 -25.49
N LYS A 338 2.73 14.05 -25.72
CA LYS A 338 1.65 14.39 -24.78
C LYS A 338 1.64 13.44 -23.59
N SER A 339 1.83 12.16 -23.86
CA SER A 339 1.97 11.19 -22.80
C SER A 339 3.40 11.28 -22.31
N SER A 340 3.61 11.90 -21.14
CA SER A 340 4.88 12.06 -20.43
C SER A 340 5.49 10.69 -20.07
N PHE A 341 5.82 9.91 -21.09
CA PHE A 341 6.32 8.57 -20.96
C PHE A 341 7.76 8.68 -20.49
N LYS A 342 7.99 8.11 -19.30
CA LYS A 342 9.34 7.86 -18.79
C LYS A 342 10.18 7.22 -19.90
N LYS A 343 11.48 7.55 -19.98
CA LYS A 343 12.43 7.00 -20.98
C LYS A 343 12.28 5.48 -21.17
N SER A 344 11.91 4.75 -20.12
CA SER A 344 11.62 3.31 -20.14
C SER A 344 10.51 2.90 -21.11
N ALA A 345 9.41 3.65 -21.22
CA ALA A 345 8.32 3.32 -22.13
C ALA A 345 8.71 3.55 -23.60
N ARG A 346 9.42 4.66 -23.92
CA ARG A 346 10.02 4.85 -25.26
C ARG A 346 10.92 3.68 -25.64
N LYS A 347 11.72 3.19 -24.70
CA LYS A 347 12.56 1.99 -24.89
C LYS A 347 11.72 0.74 -25.20
N VAL A 348 10.62 0.52 -24.48
CA VAL A 348 9.71 -0.61 -24.74
C VAL A 348 9.14 -0.52 -26.16
N PHE A 349 8.64 0.65 -26.59
CA PHE A 349 8.10 0.82 -27.95
C PHE A 349 9.15 0.62 -29.03
N LEU A 350 10.36 1.17 -28.86
CA LEU A 350 11.46 0.93 -29.79
C LEU A 350 11.76 -0.56 -29.92
N VAL A 351 11.83 -1.28 -28.80
CA VAL A 351 12.04 -2.73 -28.81
C VAL A 351 10.90 -3.44 -29.56
N ASN A 352 9.65 -3.03 -29.37
CA ASN A 352 8.51 -3.61 -30.10
C ASN A 352 8.60 -3.35 -31.61
N LEU A 353 9.03 -2.17 -32.04
CA LEU A 353 9.25 -1.87 -33.46
C LEU A 353 10.35 -2.75 -34.06
N LEU A 354 11.44 -2.97 -33.32
CA LEU A 354 12.52 -3.86 -33.75
C LEU A 354 12.05 -5.32 -33.83
N ASP A 355 11.27 -5.78 -32.83
CA ASP A 355 10.66 -7.12 -32.85
C ASP A 355 9.69 -7.27 -34.04
N ALA A 356 8.93 -6.22 -34.38
CA ALA A 356 8.04 -6.21 -35.53
C ALA A 356 8.78 -6.24 -36.87
N ALA A 357 9.91 -5.52 -36.99
CA ALA A 357 10.76 -5.60 -38.16
C ALA A 357 11.34 -7.02 -38.31
N GLN A 358 11.80 -7.63 -37.21
CA GLN A 358 12.29 -9.02 -37.22
C GLN A 358 11.19 -10.00 -37.65
N ILE A 359 10.00 -9.92 -37.07
CA ILE A 359 8.87 -10.80 -37.44
C ILE A 359 8.48 -10.59 -38.92
N SER A 360 8.53 -9.36 -39.42
CA SER A 360 8.28 -9.09 -40.85
C SER A 360 9.32 -9.73 -41.76
N LEU A 361 10.60 -9.74 -41.37
CA LEU A 361 11.65 -10.45 -42.09
C LEU A 361 11.44 -11.96 -42.08
N ASP A 362 11.10 -12.52 -40.92
CA ASP A 362 10.83 -13.96 -40.77
C ASP A 362 9.60 -14.38 -41.61
N GLN A 363 8.65 -13.47 -41.84
CA GLN A 363 7.47 -13.66 -42.70
C GLN A 363 7.72 -13.36 -44.19
N ASN A 364 8.98 -13.18 -44.61
CA ASN A 364 9.37 -12.82 -45.98
C ASN A 364 8.75 -11.51 -46.50
N ARG A 365 8.54 -10.52 -45.62
CA ARG A 365 8.07 -9.17 -45.95
C ARG A 365 9.15 -8.11 -45.70
N PRO A 366 10.18 -8.05 -46.54
CA PRO A 366 11.30 -7.13 -46.34
C PRO A 366 10.93 -5.66 -46.54
N ALA A 367 9.90 -5.36 -47.33
CA ALA A 367 9.41 -3.99 -47.53
C ALA A 367 8.84 -3.42 -46.22
N ASP A 368 7.98 -4.19 -45.54
CA ASP A 368 7.39 -3.83 -44.24
C ASP A 368 8.49 -3.65 -43.18
N ALA A 369 9.47 -4.56 -43.15
CA ALA A 369 10.59 -4.47 -42.22
C ALA A 369 11.42 -3.20 -42.41
N ARG A 370 11.76 -2.85 -43.66
CA ARG A 370 12.49 -1.60 -43.97
C ARG A 370 11.71 -0.38 -43.51
N TYR A 371 10.42 -0.32 -43.84
CA TYR A 371 9.57 0.79 -43.44
C TYR A 371 9.50 0.97 -41.91
N ILE A 372 9.36 -0.13 -41.15
CA ILE A 372 9.34 -0.10 -39.69
C ILE A 372 10.69 0.39 -39.12
N LEU A 373 11.81 -0.05 -39.70
CA LEU A 373 13.15 0.40 -39.29
C LEU A 373 13.37 1.89 -39.58
N ASP A 374 12.94 2.37 -40.74
CA ASP A 374 13.00 3.79 -41.10
C ASP A 374 12.16 4.66 -40.13
N CYS A 375 10.99 4.14 -39.72
CA CYS A 375 10.17 4.78 -38.69
C CYS A 375 10.88 4.80 -37.33
N ALA A 376 11.53 3.70 -36.93
CA ALA A 376 12.26 3.63 -35.67
C ALA A 376 13.45 4.60 -35.64
N GLU A 377 14.19 4.76 -36.75
CA GLU A 377 15.28 5.71 -36.89
C GLU A 377 14.81 7.16 -36.77
N ARG A 378 13.66 7.47 -37.38
CA ARG A 378 13.06 8.81 -37.35
C ARG A 378 12.54 9.21 -35.97
N GLU A 379 11.85 8.31 -35.27
CA GLU A 379 11.14 8.62 -34.01
C GLU A 379 12.00 8.43 -32.74
N TYR A 380 13.05 7.62 -32.83
CA TYR A 380 13.94 7.32 -31.70
C TYR A 380 15.42 7.56 -32.02
N PRO A 381 15.77 8.74 -32.59
CA PRO A 381 17.16 9.03 -32.91
C PRO A 381 18.02 9.00 -31.65
N ASP A 382 17.53 9.49 -30.50
CA ASP A 382 18.27 9.50 -29.22
C ASP A 382 18.79 8.11 -28.81
N PHE A 383 17.97 7.07 -28.97
CA PHE A 383 18.30 5.71 -28.55
C PHE A 383 19.20 4.99 -29.55
N LEU A 384 19.09 5.34 -30.84
CA LEU A 384 19.85 4.71 -31.92
C LEU A 384 21.17 5.44 -32.18
N SER A 385 21.21 6.75 -31.94
CA SER A 385 22.39 7.61 -32.14
C SER A 385 23.30 7.71 -30.91
N SER A 386 22.82 7.39 -29.70
CA SER A 386 23.67 7.36 -28.49
C SER A 386 24.75 6.27 -28.51
N GLN A 387 24.76 5.39 -29.53
CA GLN A 387 25.85 4.45 -29.80
C GLN A 387 26.83 4.92 -30.88
N LYS A 388 26.82 6.21 -31.26
CA LYS A 388 27.69 6.73 -32.32
C LYS A 388 29.17 6.90 -31.95
N GLU A 389 29.60 6.74 -30.70
CA GLU A 389 31.01 7.04 -30.38
C GLU A 389 31.95 5.87 -30.12
N THR A 390 31.51 4.60 -30.04
CA THR A 390 32.51 3.53 -29.80
C THR A 390 32.58 2.37 -30.75
N ASN A 391 31.59 2.01 -31.58
CA ASN A 391 31.81 0.88 -32.51
C ASN A 391 30.79 0.69 -33.65
N THR A 392 30.46 1.75 -34.39
CA THR A 392 29.75 1.60 -35.67
C THR A 392 30.54 0.74 -36.67
N LYS A 393 31.88 0.85 -36.70
CA LYS A 393 32.76 -0.04 -37.48
C LYS A 393 32.63 -1.51 -37.08
N LYS A 394 32.76 -1.87 -35.79
CA LYS A 394 32.63 -3.28 -35.37
C LYS A 394 31.22 -3.85 -35.53
N ARG A 395 30.16 -3.05 -35.38
CA ARG A 395 28.79 -3.52 -35.64
C ARG A 395 28.57 -3.82 -37.13
N LEU A 396 29.17 -3.03 -38.02
CA LEU A 396 29.09 -3.22 -39.46
C LEU A 396 29.96 -4.40 -39.92
N GLU A 397 31.14 -4.58 -39.33
CA GLU A 397 32.00 -5.75 -39.54
C GLU A 397 31.34 -7.05 -39.05
N LEU A 398 30.68 -7.05 -37.88
CA LEU A 398 29.95 -8.22 -37.37
C LEU A 398 28.73 -8.56 -38.23
N ALA A 399 28.02 -7.55 -38.73
CA ALA A 399 26.89 -7.77 -39.64
C ALA A 399 27.34 -8.29 -41.02
N GLN A 400 28.47 -7.79 -41.54
CA GLN A 400 29.08 -8.29 -42.78
C GLN A 400 29.64 -9.71 -42.61
N ALA A 401 30.26 -10.02 -41.48
CA ALA A 401 30.75 -11.37 -41.16
C ALA A 401 29.60 -12.38 -41.05
N ALA A 402 28.50 -12.01 -40.38
CA ALA A 402 27.31 -12.86 -40.28
C ALA A 402 26.63 -13.11 -41.63
N MET A 403 26.59 -12.10 -42.52
CA MET A 403 26.08 -12.27 -43.89
C MET A 403 26.99 -13.13 -44.77
N LEU A 404 28.31 -13.04 -44.62
CA LEU A 404 29.27 -13.90 -45.33
C LEU A 404 29.15 -15.37 -44.91
N ILE A 405 28.97 -15.65 -43.62
CA ILE A 405 28.75 -17.01 -43.11
C ILE A 405 27.47 -17.62 -43.69
N ARG A 406 26.34 -16.89 -43.65
CA ARG A 406 25.09 -17.35 -44.29
C ARG A 406 25.23 -17.57 -45.80
N ARG A 407 26.02 -16.74 -46.49
CA ARG A 407 26.25 -16.89 -47.94
C ARG A 407 27.13 -18.09 -48.29
N LEU A 408 28.02 -18.50 -47.38
CA LEU A 408 28.85 -19.70 -47.51
C LEU A 408 28.10 -20.98 -47.14
N GLU A 409 27.20 -20.92 -46.16
CA GLU A 409 26.34 -22.06 -45.78
C GLU A 409 25.32 -22.41 -46.87
N VAL A 410 24.74 -21.39 -47.53
CA VAL A 410 23.84 -21.58 -48.69
C VAL A 410 24.57 -22.11 -49.93
N ARG A 411 25.91 -21.98 -49.98
CA ARG A 411 26.75 -22.44 -51.10
C ARG A 411 27.44 -23.79 -50.83
N ARG A 412 27.17 -24.49 -49.72
CA ARG A 412 27.55 -25.91 -49.59
C ARG A 412 26.47 -26.77 -50.28
N PRO A 413 26.69 -27.27 -51.51
CA PRO A 413 25.84 -28.32 -52.03
C PRO A 413 26.00 -29.57 -51.17
N LEU A 414 24.89 -30.26 -50.94
CA LEU A 414 24.76 -31.57 -50.32
C LEU A 414 25.81 -32.55 -50.87
N GLN A 415 26.92 -32.72 -50.13
CA GLN A 415 27.81 -33.88 -50.28
C GLN A 415 27.87 -34.61 -48.94
N SER A 416 26.79 -35.33 -48.62
CA SER A 416 26.84 -36.49 -47.75
C SER A 416 25.56 -37.32 -47.96
N SER A 417 25.51 -38.00 -49.09
CA SER A 417 24.61 -39.13 -49.31
C SER A 417 25.39 -40.17 -50.10
N THR A 418 26.19 -40.96 -49.39
CA THR A 418 26.61 -42.28 -49.84
C THR A 418 26.62 -43.20 -48.62
N ILE A 419 25.50 -43.86 -48.44
CA ILE A 419 25.43 -45.20 -47.85
C ILE A 419 26.28 -46.12 -48.72
N PRO A 420 26.97 -47.12 -48.14
CA PRO A 420 26.83 -48.45 -48.72
C PRO A 420 26.38 -49.48 -47.69
N ILE A 421 25.47 -50.30 -48.18
CA ILE A 421 24.93 -51.56 -47.65
C ILE A 421 25.91 -52.70 -48.00
N ALA A 422 25.83 -53.77 -47.21
CA ALA A 422 26.37 -55.13 -47.39
C ALA A 422 27.77 -55.36 -46.79
N ALA A 423 28.04 -56.44 -46.05
CA ALA A 423 27.33 -57.72 -45.87
C ALA A 423 27.43 -58.22 -44.42
#